data_AF-A0AAP8NJF7-F1
#
_entry.id   AF-A0AAP8NJF7-F1
#
_cell.length_a   1.000
_cell.length_b   1.000
_cell.length_c   1.000
_cell.angle_alpha   90.00
_cell.angle_beta   90.00
_cell.angle_gamma   90.00
#
_symmetry.space_group_name_H-M   'P 1'
#
loop_
_entity.id
_entity.type
_entity.pdbx_description
1 polymer ?
#
loop_
_entity_poly.entity_id
_entity_poly.type
_entity_poly.pdbx_seq_one_letter_code
_entity_poly.pdbx_strand_id
1 'polypeptide(L)'
;MRHCPTEAYTYLEAREPGLYQTLIRTTIAAGGIIHSAPDCFCLAIPAPDDPRTVVILFQCSELPALWRLAKMYRHRFDKVRFRRDFKNRYPERTVHIVRFMRKRKLAALAAKKS
;
A
#
# COMPACT_ATOMS: atom_id res chain seq x y z
N MET A 1 9.92 -19.18 -2.14
CA MET A 1 9.68 -17.74 -2.41
C MET A 1 8.21 -17.47 -2.17
N ARG A 2 7.88 -16.44 -1.39
CA ARG A 2 6.49 -16.00 -1.24
C ARG A 2 6.18 -15.05 -2.38
N HIS A 3 5.24 -15.43 -3.25
CA HIS A 3 4.79 -14.56 -4.34
C HIS A 3 3.68 -13.68 -3.80
N CYS A 4 4.01 -12.42 -3.52
CA CYS A 4 3.09 -11.47 -2.93
C CYS A 4 1.75 -11.32 -3.69
N PRO A 5 1.71 -11.39 -5.04
CA PRO A 5 0.44 -11.40 -5.78
C PRO A 5 -0.40 -12.65 -5.51
N THR A 6 0.23 -13.83 -5.41
CA THR A 6 -0.45 -15.08 -5.05
C THR A 6 -1.00 -15.01 -3.63
N GLU A 7 -0.22 -14.50 -2.68
CA GLU A 7 -0.68 -14.31 -1.29
C GLU A 7 -1.83 -13.30 -1.22
N ALA A 8 -1.77 -12.22 -1.98
CA ALA A 8 -2.85 -11.25 -2.08
C ALA A 8 -4.13 -11.86 -2.63
N TYR A 9 -4.03 -12.65 -3.71
CA TYR A 9 -5.14 -13.40 -4.28
C TYR A 9 -5.76 -14.33 -3.24
N THR A 10 -4.96 -15.25 -2.68
CA THR A 10 -5.45 -16.22 -1.70
C THR A 10 -6.10 -15.54 -0.48
N TYR A 11 -5.50 -14.47 0.02
CA TYR A 11 -6.00 -13.75 1.20
C TYR A 11 -7.31 -13.00 0.94
N LEU A 12 -7.50 -12.45 -0.26
CA LEU A 12 -8.72 -11.71 -0.62
C LEU A 12 -9.86 -12.66 -0.96
N GLU A 13 -9.60 -13.71 -1.74
CA GLU A 13 -10.60 -14.73 -2.08
C GLU A 13 -11.07 -15.55 -0.87
N ALA A 14 -10.18 -15.80 0.09
CA ALA A 14 -10.55 -16.47 1.34
C ALA A 14 -11.48 -15.62 2.24
N ARG A 15 -11.54 -14.31 2.04
CA ARG A 15 -12.48 -13.44 2.78
C ARG A 15 -13.83 -13.37 2.13
N GLU A 16 -13.82 -13.12 0.82
CA GLU A 16 -15.02 -12.92 0.05
C GLU A 16 -14.70 -13.35 -1.39
N PRO A 17 -15.43 -14.36 -1.93
CA PRO A 17 -15.22 -14.80 -3.30
C PRO A 17 -15.36 -13.64 -4.29
N GLY A 18 -14.38 -13.48 -5.18
CA GLY A 18 -14.34 -12.42 -6.18
C GLY A 18 -13.82 -11.06 -5.69
N LEU A 19 -13.45 -10.93 -4.41
CA LEU A 19 -12.96 -9.67 -3.84
C LEU A 19 -11.66 -9.20 -4.50
N TYR A 20 -10.77 -10.12 -4.90
CA TYR A 20 -9.53 -9.75 -5.58
C TYR A 20 -9.80 -9.04 -6.90
N GLN A 21 -10.66 -9.61 -7.73
CA GLN A 21 -11.03 -9.03 -9.02
C GLN A 21 -11.82 -7.73 -8.84
N THR A 22 -12.70 -7.67 -7.84
CA THR A 22 -13.49 -6.48 -7.53
C THR A 22 -12.58 -5.31 -7.16
N LEU A 23 -11.63 -5.49 -6.24
CA LEU A 23 -10.70 -4.43 -5.86
C LEU A 23 -9.83 -3.94 -7.02
N ILE A 24 -9.40 -4.84 -7.92
CA ILE A 24 -8.68 -4.47 -9.14
C ILE A 24 -9.57 -3.59 -10.04
N ARG A 25 -10.81 -4.01 -10.32
CA ARG A 25 -11.74 -3.26 -11.17
C ARG A 25 -12.05 -1.88 -10.57
N THR A 26 -12.33 -1.82 -9.28
CA THR A 26 -12.55 -0.56 -8.56
C THR A 26 -11.34 0.36 -8.65
N THR A 27 -10.12 -0.18 -8.49
CA THR A 27 -8.88 0.60 -8.58
C THR A 27 -8.70 1.19 -9.98
N ILE A 28 -8.96 0.40 -11.04
CA ILE A 28 -8.87 0.88 -12.43
C ILE A 28 -9.93 1.96 -12.71
N ALA A 29 -11.17 1.71 -12.33
CA ALA A 29 -12.28 2.65 -12.55
C ALA A 29 -12.05 4.01 -11.85
N ALA A 30 -11.35 4.01 -10.71
CA ALA A 30 -10.99 5.22 -9.98
C ALA A 30 -9.69 5.90 -10.48
N GLY A 31 -9.12 5.47 -11.62
CA GLY A 31 -7.85 6.00 -12.13
C GLY A 31 -6.67 5.74 -11.18
N GLY A 32 -6.75 4.65 -10.43
CA GLY A 32 -5.80 4.26 -9.39
C GLY A 32 -4.52 3.62 -9.91
N ILE A 33 -3.73 3.15 -8.96
CA ILE A 33 -2.44 2.51 -9.17
C ILE A 33 -2.54 1.06 -8.70
N ILE A 34 -2.16 0.16 -9.60
CA ILE A 34 -1.95 -1.25 -9.30
C ILE A 34 -0.46 -1.51 -9.41
N HIS A 35 0.16 -1.92 -8.30
CA HIS A 35 1.54 -2.38 -8.30
C HIS A 35 1.58 -3.86 -7.97
N SER A 36 2.15 -4.65 -8.88
CA SER A 36 2.32 -6.08 -8.71
C SER A 36 3.77 -6.44 -8.99
N ALA A 37 4.44 -7.00 -7.99
CA ALA A 37 5.82 -7.45 -8.01
C ALA A 37 5.94 -8.68 -7.07
N PRO A 38 7.00 -9.50 -7.21
CA PRO A 38 7.17 -10.70 -6.38
C PRO A 38 7.12 -10.44 -4.87
N ASP A 39 7.59 -9.29 -4.40
CA ASP A 39 7.66 -8.89 -2.99
C ASP A 39 6.58 -7.86 -2.59
N CYS A 40 5.68 -7.50 -3.51
CA CYS A 40 4.69 -6.45 -3.27
C CYS A 40 3.46 -6.54 -4.18
N PHE A 41 2.29 -6.51 -3.57
CA PHE A 41 1.02 -6.25 -4.24
C PHE A 41 0.30 -5.08 -3.56
N CYS A 42 0.03 -4.00 -4.27
CA CYS A 42 -0.60 -2.81 -3.72
C CYS A 42 -1.65 -2.25 -4.68
N LEU A 43 -2.81 -1.92 -4.13
CA LEU A 43 -3.92 -1.26 -4.79
C LEU A 43 -4.16 0.08 -4.10
N ALA A 44 -4.10 1.17 -4.85
CA ALA A 44 -4.25 2.50 -4.32
C ALA A 44 -4.99 3.44 -5.27
N ILE A 45 -5.73 4.40 -4.75
CA ILE A 45 -6.51 5.37 -5.54
C ILE A 45 -6.24 6.80 -5.07
N PRO A 46 -6.42 7.83 -5.91
CA PRO A 46 -6.47 9.21 -5.43
C PRO A 46 -7.59 9.39 -4.39
N ALA A 47 -7.36 10.19 -3.35
CA ALA A 47 -8.43 10.51 -2.41
C ALA A 47 -9.45 11.45 -3.07
N PRO A 48 -10.76 11.21 -2.92
CA PRO A 48 -11.80 12.04 -3.53
C PRO A 48 -11.84 13.46 -2.93
N ASP A 49 -11.42 13.60 -1.67
CA ASP A 49 -11.43 14.84 -0.90
C ASP A 49 -10.10 15.63 -0.97
N ASP A 50 -8.99 14.99 -1.36
CA ASP A 50 -7.68 15.62 -1.46
C ASP A 50 -6.87 15.02 -2.63
N PRO A 51 -6.76 15.72 -3.78
CA PRO A 51 -6.06 15.19 -4.96
C PRO A 51 -4.56 14.98 -4.75
N ARG A 52 -3.97 15.52 -3.67
CA ARG A 52 -2.56 15.28 -3.27
C ARG A 52 -2.42 14.10 -2.31
N THR A 53 -3.50 13.41 -1.97
CA THR A 53 -3.49 12.22 -1.11
C THR A 53 -3.76 10.97 -1.94
N VAL A 54 -2.97 9.91 -1.72
CA VAL A 54 -3.25 8.57 -2.25
C VAL A 54 -3.77 7.68 -1.13
N VAL A 55 -4.89 7.00 -1.36
CA VAL A 55 -5.51 6.05 -0.44
C VAL A 55 -5.08 4.63 -0.81
N ILE A 56 -4.45 3.91 0.11
CA ILE A 56 -4.15 2.49 -0.07
C ILE A 56 -5.39 1.68 0.31
N LEU A 57 -6.00 1.03 -0.69
CA LEU A 57 -7.15 0.15 -0.51
C LEU A 57 -6.72 -1.22 0.03
N PHE A 58 -5.62 -1.73 -0.52
CA PHE A 58 -5.06 -3.01 -0.12
C PHE A 58 -3.56 -3.01 -0.34
N GLN A 59 -2.83 -3.63 0.59
CA GLN A 59 -1.43 -3.95 0.39
C GLN A 59 -1.10 -5.31 1.01
N CYS A 60 -0.39 -6.12 0.25
CA CYS A 60 0.43 -7.22 0.74
C CYS A 60 1.85 -6.84 0.34
N SER A 61 2.78 -6.68 1.27
CA SER A 61 4.15 -6.27 0.92
C SER A 61 5.10 -6.43 2.09
N GLU A 62 6.37 -6.54 1.77
CA GLU A 62 7.42 -6.27 2.73
C GLU A 62 7.65 -4.77 2.91
N LEU A 63 8.15 -4.37 4.09
CA LEU A 63 8.38 -2.97 4.44
C LEU A 63 9.29 -2.23 3.42
N PRO A 64 10.37 -2.84 2.86
CA PRO A 64 11.17 -2.21 1.81
C PRO A 64 10.39 -1.88 0.54
N ALA A 65 9.49 -2.75 0.12
CA ALA A 65 8.68 -2.54 -1.07
C ALA A 65 7.67 -1.40 -0.87
N LEU A 66 7.06 -1.32 0.31
CA LEU A 66 6.19 -0.21 0.67
C LEU A 66 6.91 1.16 0.62
N TRP A 67 8.19 1.22 0.98
CA TRP A 67 8.97 2.45 0.81
C TRP A 67 9.31 2.77 -0.64
N ARG A 68 9.55 1.75 -1.49
CA ARG A 68 9.74 1.97 -2.93
C ARG A 68 8.48 2.57 -3.54
N LEU A 69 7.31 2.03 -3.19
CA LEU A 69 6.01 2.56 -3.62
C LEU A 69 5.81 4.02 -3.21
N ALA A 70 6.03 4.33 -1.93
CA ALA A 70 5.94 5.71 -1.45
C ALA A 70 6.87 6.66 -2.22
N LYS A 71 8.09 6.22 -2.57
CA LYS A 71 9.03 7.00 -3.38
C LYS A 71 8.52 7.23 -4.81
N MET A 72 7.88 6.23 -5.43
CA MET A 72 7.30 6.38 -6.76
C MET A 72 6.14 7.37 -6.76
N TYR A 73 5.30 7.33 -5.72
CA TYR A 73 4.09 8.15 -5.60
C TYR A 73 4.39 9.62 -5.28
N ARG A 74 5.54 9.92 -4.66
CA ARG A 74 5.90 11.26 -4.15
C ARG A 74 5.87 12.39 -5.18
N HIS A 75 5.95 12.06 -6.48
CA HIS A 75 5.93 13.06 -7.55
C HIS A 75 4.52 13.56 -7.85
N ARG A 76 3.50 12.76 -7.52
CA ARG A 76 2.08 13.05 -7.77
C ARG A 76 1.31 13.31 -6.48
N PHE A 77 1.72 12.68 -5.37
CA PHE A 77 1.03 12.75 -4.08
C PHE A 77 1.99 13.20 -2.96
N ASP A 78 1.46 13.93 -1.99
CA ASP A 78 2.19 14.40 -0.81
C ASP A 78 1.93 13.52 0.41
N LYS A 79 0.76 12.88 0.45
CA LYS A 79 0.28 12.10 1.59
C LYS A 79 -0.18 10.72 1.14
N VAL A 80 -0.04 9.76 2.04
CA VAL A 80 -0.65 8.44 1.93
C VAL A 80 -1.66 8.31 3.05
N ARG A 81 -2.89 7.98 2.69
CA ARG A 81 -3.95 7.57 3.61
C ARG A 81 -4.06 6.06 3.56
N PHE A 82 -4.10 5.43 4.72
CA PHE A 82 -4.27 3.98 4.81
C PHE A 82 -5.03 3.62 6.08
N ARG A 83 -5.75 2.52 6.00
CA ARG A 83 -6.44 1.88 7.13
C ARG A 83 -5.96 0.44 7.19
N ARG A 84 -5.85 -0.13 8.41
CA ARG A 84 -5.61 -1.58 8.55
C ARG A 84 -6.86 -2.19 9.15
N ASP A 85 -7.90 -2.28 8.31
CA ASP A 85 -9.17 -2.88 8.70
C ASP A 85 -9.00 -4.28 9.25
N PHE A 86 -8.04 -5.02 8.67
CA PHE A 86 -7.86 -6.43 8.93
C PHE A 86 -6.84 -6.75 10.04
N LYS A 87 -6.12 -5.75 10.58
CA LYS A 87 -5.14 -5.95 11.65
C LYS A 87 -5.40 -4.96 12.79
N ASN A 88 -6.01 -5.46 13.86
CA ASN A 88 -6.20 -4.76 15.15
C ASN A 88 -7.03 -3.47 15.09
N ARG A 89 -8.01 -3.35 14.18
CA ARG A 89 -8.88 -2.15 14.02
C ARG A 89 -8.05 -0.86 13.99
N TYR A 90 -6.93 -0.88 13.28
CA TYR A 90 -6.02 0.26 13.27
C TYR A 90 -6.74 1.45 12.62
N PRO A 91 -6.82 2.61 13.30
CA PRO A 91 -7.56 3.75 12.78
C PRO A 91 -6.96 4.19 11.45
N GLU A 92 -7.81 4.79 10.61
CA GLU A 92 -7.34 5.44 9.40
C GLU A 92 -6.28 6.48 9.76
N ARG A 93 -5.18 6.49 9.01
CA ARG A 93 -4.12 7.47 9.19
C ARG A 93 -3.76 8.08 7.85
N THR A 94 -3.58 9.39 7.87
CA THR A 94 -2.96 10.14 6.79
C THR A 94 -1.55 10.53 7.22
N VAL A 95 -0.54 10.20 6.41
CA VAL A 95 0.86 10.52 6.68
C VAL A 95 1.50 11.15 5.46
N HIS A 96 2.34 12.17 5.67
CA HIS A 96 3.16 12.71 4.58
C HIS A 96 4.15 11.65 4.10
N ILE A 97 4.23 11.47 2.78
CA ILE A 97 5.13 10.51 2.12
C ILE A 97 6.58 10.76 2.53
N VAL A 98 7.00 12.02 2.62
CA VAL A 98 8.35 12.39 3.07
C VAL A 98 8.63 11.89 4.50
N ARG A 99 7.67 12.03 5.42
CA ARG A 99 7.81 11.57 6.81
C ARG A 99 7.79 10.04 6.89
N PHE A 100 6.95 9.40 6.08
CA PHE A 100 6.89 7.94 5.96
C PHE A 100 8.23 7.36 5.49
N MET A 101 8.86 7.99 4.48
CA MET A 101 10.18 7.61 3.99
C MET A 101 11.30 7.89 5.02
N ARG A 102 11.18 8.88 5.91
CA ARG A 102 12.18 9.08 6.99
C ARG A 102 12.26 7.89 7.94
N LYS A 103 11.16 7.16 8.17
CA LYS A 103 11.19 5.93 8.96
C LYS A 103 12.05 4.83 8.34
N ARG A 104 12.17 4.80 7.00
CA ARG A 104 13.14 3.93 6.31
C ARG A 104 14.57 4.21 6.73
N LYS A 105 14.95 5.48 6.76
CA LYS A 105 16.30 5.89 7.15
C LYS A 105 16.60 5.45 8.58
N LEU A 106 15.64 5.60 9.49
CA LEU A 106 15.76 5.16 10.88
C LEU A 106 15.88 3.64 11.01
N ALA A 107 15.03 2.88 10.31
CA ALA A 107 15.10 1.42 10.32
C ALA A 107 16.42 0.89 9.74
N ALA A 108 16.91 1.49 8.65
CA ALA A 108 18.20 1.15 8.06
C ALA A 108 19.39 1.49 8.97
N LEU A 109 19.31 2.58 9.74
CA LEU A 109 20.32 2.93 10.73
C LEU A 109 20.32 1.97 11.93
N ALA A 110 19.15 1.52 12.37
CA ALA A 110 19.04 0.54 13.45
C ALA A 110 19.58 -0.84 13.03
N ALA A 111 19.28 -1.29 11.81
CA ALA A 111 19.78 -2.56 11.27
C ALA A 111 21.31 -2.59 11.03
N LYS A 112 21.97 -1.42 10.92
CA LYS A 112 23.44 -1.32 10.84
C LYS A 112 24.13 -1.32 12.20
N LYS A 113 23.37 -1.22 13.30
CA LYS A 113 23.86 -1.22 14.68
C LYS A 113 23.63 -2.54 15.41
N SER A 114 22.93 -3.49 14.77
CA SER A 114 22.83 -4.90 15.18
C SER A 114 23.80 -5.73 14.37
#